data_AF-A0A2E9FKL8-F1
#
_entry.id   AF-A0A2E9FKL8-F1
#
_cell.length_a   1.000
_cell.length_b   1.000
_cell.length_c   1.000
_cell.angle_alpha   90.00
_cell.angle_beta   90.00
_cell.angle_gamma   90.00
#
_symmetry.space_group_name_H-M   'P 1'
#
loop_
_entity.id
_entity.type
_entity.pdbx_description
1 polymer ?
#
loop_
_entity_poly.entity_id
_entity_poly.type
_entity_poly.pdbx_seq_one_letter_code
_entity_poly.pdbx_strand_id
1 'polypeptide(L)'
;MKSFAISLSALFFVFACSSAEDEIDVSFSNLGSEEYPQMFYMEYVPCQEGVYYTAENFRNEVLPEWQDLLVEVNSPLVSAYGIQHVERLSSDNEDGFWQLIWNTKAEAEAAWEIWNSNENVAAWTE
;
A
#
# COMPACT_ATOMS: atom_id res chain seq x y z
N MET A 1 -7.82 -40.48 25.81
CA MET A 1 -6.74 -40.02 24.92
C MET A 1 -7.33 -39.11 23.85
N LYS A 2 -7.51 -37.82 24.16
CA LYS A 2 -8.18 -36.83 23.27
C LYS A 2 -7.22 -35.80 22.67
N SER A 3 -5.91 -35.96 22.86
CA SER A 3 -4.92 -34.93 22.54
C SER A 3 -4.10 -35.21 21.27
N PHE A 4 -4.35 -36.29 20.54
CA PHE A 4 -3.55 -36.66 19.37
C PHE A 4 -4.16 -36.21 18.02
N ALA A 5 -5.45 -35.89 17.98
CA ALA A 5 -6.12 -35.52 16.72
C ALA A 5 -5.88 -34.05 16.29
N ILE A 6 -5.49 -33.18 17.21
CA ILE A 6 -5.33 -31.74 16.92
C ILE A 6 -3.95 -31.44 16.29
N SER A 7 -2.94 -32.27 16.55
CA SER A 7 -1.58 -32.04 16.05
C SER A 7 -1.39 -32.36 14.57
N LEU A 8 -2.30 -33.11 13.94
CA LEU A 8 -2.19 -33.49 12.52
C LEU A 8 -2.79 -32.44 11.57
N SER A 9 -3.69 -31.58 12.08
CA SER A 9 -4.36 -30.56 11.25
C SER A 9 -3.49 -29.32 10.99
N ALA A 10 -2.45 -29.09 11.80
CA ALA A 10 -1.52 -27.97 11.63
C ALA A 10 -0.46 -28.22 10.53
N LEU A 11 -0.18 -29.48 10.19
CA LEU A 11 0.80 -29.82 9.14
C LEU A 11 0.25 -29.68 7.71
N PHE A 12 -1.08 -29.62 7.53
CA PHE A 12 -1.69 -29.48 6.21
C PHE A 12 -1.74 -28.03 5.70
N PHE A 13 -1.60 -27.03 6.58
CA PHE A 13 -1.64 -25.62 6.16
C PHE A 13 -0.32 -25.11 5.56
N VAL A 14 0.82 -25.76 5.84
CA VAL A 14 2.14 -25.30 5.37
C VAL A 14 2.45 -25.68 3.92
N PHE A 15 1.70 -26.63 3.33
CA PHE A 15 1.89 -27.05 1.94
C PHE A 15 1.02 -26.31 0.91
N ALA A 16 0.01 -25.55 1.36
CA ALA A 16 -0.91 -24.88 0.44
C ALA A 16 -0.31 -23.65 -0.28
N CYS A 17 0.85 -23.16 0.17
CA CYS A 17 1.51 -22.00 -0.44
C CYS A 17 2.90 -22.32 -1.01
N SER A 18 3.31 -23.59 -0.99
CA SER A 18 4.55 -24.06 -1.62
C SER A 18 4.20 -25.08 -2.68
N SER A 19 3.34 -24.70 -3.63
CA SER A 19 3.33 -25.39 -4.91
C SER A 19 4.58 -24.91 -5.66
N ALA A 20 5.53 -25.83 -5.86
CA ALA A 20 6.57 -25.68 -6.87
C ALA A 20 5.87 -25.80 -8.23
N GLU A 21 5.15 -24.76 -8.62
CA GLU A 21 4.63 -24.60 -9.96
C GLU A 21 5.79 -24.09 -10.81
N ASP A 22 5.93 -24.63 -12.02
CA ASP A 22 6.89 -24.18 -13.02
C ASP A 22 6.98 -22.65 -12.96
N GLU A 23 8.20 -22.10 -12.91
CA GLU A 23 8.42 -20.67 -12.79
C GLU A 23 7.73 -19.99 -13.97
N ILE A 24 6.48 -19.54 -13.76
CA ILE A 24 5.67 -19.01 -14.84
C ILE A 24 6.32 -17.71 -15.23
N ASP A 25 6.68 -17.58 -16.50
CA ASP A 25 7.21 -16.35 -17.09
C ASP A 25 6.10 -15.29 -17.09
N VAL A 26 5.89 -14.67 -15.92
CA VAL A 26 5.00 -13.52 -15.76
C VAL A 26 5.69 -12.34 -16.42
N SER A 27 5.55 -12.25 -17.73
CA SER A 27 5.90 -11.07 -18.49
C SER A 27 5.01 -9.90 -18.05
N PHE A 28 5.59 -8.70 -17.95
CA PHE A 28 4.83 -7.46 -17.73
C PHE A 28 3.70 -7.29 -18.76
N SER A 29 3.86 -7.84 -19.98
CA SER A 29 2.82 -7.81 -21.02
C SER A 29 1.57 -8.62 -20.69
N ASN A 30 1.64 -9.57 -19.75
CA ASN A 30 0.55 -10.47 -19.41
C ASN A 30 -0.21 -10.05 -18.14
N LEU A 31 0.29 -9.06 -17.40
CA LEU A 31 -0.45 -8.47 -16.27
C LEU A 31 -1.75 -7.83 -16.77
N GLY A 32 -2.82 -7.93 -15.99
CA GLY A 32 -4.17 -7.44 -16.33
C GLY A 32 -4.91 -8.27 -17.39
N SER A 33 -4.39 -9.45 -17.76
CA SER A 33 -5.09 -10.40 -18.62
C SER A 33 -6.13 -11.22 -17.84
N GLU A 34 -6.98 -11.99 -18.53
CA GLU A 34 -7.90 -12.92 -17.85
C GLU A 34 -7.16 -14.00 -17.04
N GLU A 35 -5.95 -14.36 -17.46
CA GLU A 35 -5.10 -15.34 -16.77
C GLU A 35 -4.34 -14.74 -15.58
N TYR A 36 -3.91 -13.47 -15.70
CA TYR A 36 -3.23 -12.71 -14.64
C TYR A 36 -3.93 -11.38 -14.42
N PRO A 37 -5.11 -11.36 -13.77
CA PRO A 37 -5.91 -10.15 -13.64
C PRO A 37 -5.28 -9.08 -12.75
N GLN A 38 -4.26 -9.44 -11.96
CA GLN A 38 -3.47 -8.51 -11.15
C GLN A 38 -2.76 -7.46 -12.03
N MET A 39 -3.41 -6.32 -12.20
CA MET A 39 -2.86 -5.08 -12.69
C MET A 39 -3.37 -3.98 -11.77
N PHE A 40 -2.44 -3.25 -11.18
CA PHE A 40 -2.74 -2.10 -10.34
C PHE A 40 -2.31 -0.83 -11.03
N TYR A 41 -3.02 0.24 -10.75
CA TYR A 41 -2.56 1.58 -11.05
C TYR A 41 -1.74 2.08 -9.86
N MET A 42 -0.49 2.43 -10.11
CA MET A 42 0.46 2.88 -9.09
C MET A 42 0.80 4.34 -9.31
N GLU A 43 0.69 5.14 -8.26
CA GLU A 43 1.07 6.54 -8.26
C GLU A 43 2.21 6.78 -7.28
N TYR A 44 3.14 7.66 -7.67
CA TYR A 44 4.18 8.16 -6.80
C TYR A 44 3.92 9.64 -6.55
N VAL A 45 3.58 9.96 -5.30
CA VAL A 45 3.32 11.33 -4.86
C VAL A 45 4.54 11.80 -4.07
N PRO A 46 5.28 12.82 -4.55
CA PRO A 46 6.44 13.32 -3.83
C PRO A 46 5.99 13.94 -2.49
N CYS A 47 6.73 13.66 -1.42
CA CYS A 47 6.48 14.23 -0.10
C CYS A 47 7.70 14.99 0.42
N GLN A 48 7.44 15.92 1.34
CA GLN A 48 8.46 16.57 2.17
C GLN A 48 8.29 16.02 3.58
N GLU A 49 9.39 15.66 4.23
CA GLU A 49 9.37 15.28 5.62
C GLU A 49 8.99 16.51 6.47
N GLY A 50 7.96 16.34 7.30
CA GLY A 50 7.59 17.35 8.29
C GLY A 50 8.74 17.66 9.25
N VAL A 51 8.74 18.85 9.84
CA VAL A 51 9.82 19.32 10.74
C VAL A 51 10.05 18.44 11.97
N TYR A 52 9.07 17.60 12.32
CA TYR A 52 9.09 16.66 13.43
C TYR A 52 9.14 15.19 12.98
N TYR A 53 9.44 14.95 11.69
CA TYR A 53 9.48 13.62 11.15
C TYR A 53 10.53 12.76 11.86
N THR A 54 10.05 11.65 12.40
CA THR A 54 10.85 10.51 12.84
C THR A 54 10.08 9.26 12.47
N ALA A 55 10.76 8.13 12.29
CA ALA A 55 10.09 6.85 12.02
C ALA A 55 9.15 6.40 13.15
N GLU A 56 9.29 6.97 14.36
CA GLU A 56 8.40 6.76 15.49
C GLU A 56 7.14 7.62 15.36
N ASN A 57 7.29 8.94 15.21
CA ASN A 57 6.15 9.87 15.04
C ASN A 57 5.32 9.53 13.81
N PHE A 58 5.96 9.20 12.69
CA PHE A 58 5.26 8.80 11.48
C PHE A 58 4.38 7.57 11.71
N ARG A 59 4.87 6.59 12.47
CA ARG A 59 4.15 5.35 12.75
C ARG A 59 3.02 5.51 13.76
N ASN A 60 3.24 6.34 14.77
CA ASN A 60 2.36 6.41 15.94
C ASN A 60 1.36 7.55 15.87
N GLU A 61 1.63 8.60 15.09
CA GLU A 61 0.80 9.80 15.01
C GLU A 61 0.27 10.00 13.56
N VAL A 62 1.17 10.14 12.58
CA VAL A 62 0.80 10.51 11.20
C VAL A 62 0.03 9.39 10.48
N LEU A 63 0.53 8.16 10.52
CA LEU A 63 -0.10 7.02 9.85
C LEU A 63 -1.51 6.70 10.38
N PRO A 64 -1.75 6.64 11.69
CA PRO A 64 -3.10 6.41 12.22
C PRO A 64 -4.10 7.48 11.80
N GLU A 65 -3.74 8.76 11.91
CA GLU A 65 -4.63 9.86 11.48
C GLU A 65 -4.95 9.79 9.99
N TRP A 66 -3.95 9.51 9.16
CA TRP A 66 -4.14 9.32 7.73
C TRP A 66 -5.05 8.13 7.41
N GLN A 67 -4.90 7.02 8.14
CA GLN A 67 -5.78 5.85 8.00
C GLN A 67 -7.22 6.15 8.41
N ASP A 68 -7.43 6.93 9.48
CA ASP A 68 -8.77 7.35 9.89
C ASP A 68 -9.43 8.22 8.80
N LEU A 69 -8.67 9.12 8.16
CA LEU A 69 -9.16 9.91 7.02
C LEU A 69 -9.52 9.03 5.82
N LEU A 70 -8.72 8.00 5.51
CA LEU A 70 -9.05 7.06 4.43
C LEU A 70 -10.36 6.31 4.70
N VAL A 71 -10.63 5.95 5.96
CA VAL A 71 -11.91 5.35 6.37
C VAL A 71 -13.03 6.36 6.24
N GLU A 72 -12.83 7.60 6.69
CA GLU A 72 -13.83 8.66 6.63
C GLU A 72 -14.30 8.93 5.19
N VAL A 73 -13.37 9.02 4.23
CA VAL A 73 -13.70 9.25 2.82
C VAL A 73 -14.10 7.98 2.08
N ASN A 74 -14.14 6.82 2.76
CA ASN A 74 -14.38 5.51 2.17
C ASN A 74 -13.48 5.26 0.95
N SER A 75 -12.17 5.47 1.14
CA SER A 75 -11.17 5.41 0.08
C SER A 75 -11.08 4.01 -0.56
N PRO A 76 -11.01 3.90 -1.90
CA PRO A 76 -10.76 2.64 -2.59
C PRO A 76 -9.27 2.25 -2.64
N LEU A 77 -8.40 3.01 -1.96
CA LEU A 77 -6.96 2.76 -1.92
C LEU A 77 -6.67 1.34 -1.42
N VAL A 78 -5.91 0.58 -2.20
CA VAL A 78 -5.60 -0.82 -1.89
C VAL A 78 -4.45 -0.91 -0.89
N SER A 79 -3.41 -0.11 -1.11
CA SER A 79 -2.25 -0.04 -0.22
C SER A 79 -1.47 1.24 -0.45
N ALA A 80 -0.68 1.63 0.55
CA ALA A 80 0.30 2.69 0.42
C ALA A 80 1.60 2.36 1.15
N TYR A 81 2.69 2.89 0.60
CA TYR A 81 4.02 2.75 1.17
C TYR A 81 4.75 4.10 1.15
N GLY A 82 5.40 4.44 2.25
CA GLY A 82 6.40 5.51 2.25
C GLY A 82 7.72 4.99 1.73
N ILE A 83 8.28 5.65 0.72
CA ILE A 83 9.57 5.33 0.10
C ILE A 83 10.50 6.51 0.33
N GLN A 84 11.68 6.24 0.91
CA GLN A 84 12.70 7.25 1.14
C GLN A 84 13.95 6.97 0.29
N HIS A 85 14.69 8.03 -0.02
CA HIS A 85 16.00 7.90 -0.64
C HIS A 85 16.98 7.23 0.32
N VAL A 86 17.73 6.22 -0.16
CA VAL A 86 18.88 5.69 0.58
C VAL A 86 19.99 6.74 0.67
N GLU A 87 20.21 7.44 -0.44
CA GLU A 87 21.09 8.59 -0.55
C GLU A 87 20.38 9.64 -1.40
N ARG A 88 20.08 10.80 -0.80
CA ARG A 88 19.42 11.91 -1.49
C ARG A 88 20.44 12.75 -2.24
N LEU A 89 20.16 13.04 -3.50
CA LEU A 89 20.98 13.91 -4.34
C LEU A 89 20.58 15.37 -4.13
N SER A 90 21.52 16.29 -4.38
CA SER A 90 21.22 17.74 -4.29
C SER A 90 20.21 18.23 -5.34
N SER A 91 19.91 17.41 -6.35
CA SER A 91 18.90 17.69 -7.38
C SER A 91 17.49 17.25 -6.99
N ASP A 92 17.36 16.46 -5.93
CA ASP A 92 16.08 15.89 -5.51
C ASP A 92 15.29 16.95 -4.74
N ASN A 93 14.09 17.26 -5.21
CA ASN A 93 13.27 18.33 -4.62
C ASN A 93 12.43 17.81 -3.46
N GLU A 94 12.20 16.50 -3.42
CA GLU A 94 11.45 15.71 -2.47
C GLU A 94 12.35 15.04 -1.44
N ASP A 95 11.78 14.71 -0.28
CA ASP A 95 12.44 13.89 0.75
C ASP A 95 12.13 12.40 0.54
N GLY A 96 11.03 12.11 -0.17
CA GLY A 96 10.62 10.76 -0.53
C GLY A 96 9.33 10.77 -1.35
N PHE A 97 8.69 9.61 -1.41
CA PHE A 97 7.45 9.41 -2.13
C PHE A 97 6.47 8.57 -1.31
N TRP A 98 5.20 8.95 -1.37
CA TRP A 98 4.11 8.01 -1.17
C TRP A 98 3.88 7.22 -2.45
N GLN A 99 4.03 5.90 -2.36
CA GLN A 99 3.56 4.99 -3.39
C GLN A 99 2.14 4.55 -3.05
N LEU A 100 1.18 4.94 -3.89
CA LEU A 100 -0.24 4.60 -3.73
C LEU A 100 -0.63 3.55 -4.75
N ILE A 101 -1.36 2.52 -4.31
CA ILE A 101 -1.80 1.40 -5.14
C ILE A 101 -3.33 1.40 -5.23
N TRP A 102 -3.84 1.46 -6.45
CA TRP A 102 -5.26 1.50 -6.77
C TRP A 102 -5.62 0.35 -7.73
N ASN A 103 -6.87 -0.10 -7.76
CA ASN A 103 -7.26 -1.10 -8.78
C ASN A 103 -7.28 -0.47 -10.18
N THR A 104 -7.69 0.80 -10.30
CA THR A 104 -7.71 1.51 -11.58
C THR A 104 -7.35 2.99 -11.44
N LYS A 105 -6.95 3.61 -12.56
CA LYS A 105 -6.74 5.06 -12.62
C LYS A 105 -8.01 5.87 -12.35
N ALA A 106 -9.16 5.39 -12.82
CA ALA A 106 -10.44 6.07 -12.62
C ALA A 106 -10.85 6.08 -11.13
N GLU A 107 -10.57 5.00 -10.40
CA GLU A 107 -10.77 4.96 -8.95
C GLU A 107 -9.85 5.94 -8.22
N ALA A 108 -8.58 6.03 -8.63
CA ALA A 108 -7.63 6.99 -8.05
C ALA A 108 -8.09 8.44 -8.27
N GLU A 109 -8.48 8.79 -9.51
CA GLU A 109 -8.97 10.13 -9.85
C GLU A 109 -10.21 10.51 -9.02
N ALA A 110 -11.19 9.60 -8.93
CA ALA A 110 -12.38 9.83 -8.11
C ALA A 110 -12.06 9.94 -6.60
N ALA A 111 -11.13 9.13 -6.10
CA ALA A 111 -10.68 9.19 -4.71
C ALA A 111 -10.02 10.53 -4.39
N TRP A 112 -9.16 11.04 -5.29
CA TRP A 112 -8.53 12.35 -5.13
C TRP A 112 -9.53 13.50 -5.15
N GLU A 113 -10.60 13.43 -5.95
CA GLU A 113 -11.66 14.44 -5.93
C GLU A 113 -12.37 14.50 -4.57
N ILE A 114 -12.66 13.34 -3.98
CA ILE A 114 -13.28 13.24 -2.65
C ILE A 114 -12.29 13.72 -1.57
N TRP A 115 -11.04 13.24 -1.64
CA TRP A 115 -9.96 13.61 -0.71
C TRP A 115 -9.78 15.13 -0.66
N ASN A 116 -9.63 15.78 -1.82
CA ASN A 116 -9.40 17.23 -1.91
C ASN A 116 -10.62 18.09 -1.54
N SER A 117 -11.81 17.52 -1.46
CA SER A 117 -13.03 18.22 -1.07
C SER A 117 -13.42 18.00 0.40
N ASN A 118 -12.72 17.12 1.12
CA ASN A 118 -12.98 16.85 2.53
C ASN A 118 -12.28 17.88 3.44
N GLU A 119 -13.02 18.49 4.35
CA GLU A 119 -12.51 19.54 5.24
C GLU A 119 -11.49 19.03 6.27
N ASN A 120 -11.67 17.80 6.79
CA ASN A 120 -10.74 17.18 7.74
C ASN A 120 -9.42 16.83 7.06
N VAL A 121 -9.48 16.33 5.83
CA VAL A 121 -8.29 16.12 4.98
C VAL A 121 -7.55 17.42 4.74
N ALA A 122 -8.27 18.50 4.40
CA ALA A 122 -7.65 19.81 4.17
C ALA A 122 -7.01 20.42 5.44
N ALA A 123 -7.50 20.04 6.62
CA ALA A 123 -6.97 20.47 7.91
C ALA A 123 -5.82 19.58 8.41
N TRP A 124 -5.65 18.40 7.84
CA TRP A 124 -4.60 17.45 8.22
C TRP A 124 -3.23 17.91 7.72
N THR A 125 -2.21 17.70 8.55
CA THR A 125 -0.82 18.07 8.26
C THR A 125 0.09 16.91 8.64
N GLU A 126 0.94 16.49 7.70
CA GLU A 126 2.00 15.48 7.91
C GLU A 126 3.07 15.91 8.92
#